data_AF-A0A932NCH2-F1
#
_entry.id   AF-A0A932NCH2-F1
#
_cell.length_a   1.000
_cell.length_b   1.000
_cell.length_c   1.000
_cell.angle_alpha   90.00
_cell.angle_beta   90.00
_cell.angle_gamma   90.00
#
_symmetry.space_group_name_H-M   'P 1'
#
loop_
_entity.id
_entity.type
_entity.pdbx_description
1 polymer ?
#
loop_
_entity_poly.entity_id
_entity_poly.type
_entity_poly.pdbx_seq_one_letter_code
_entity_poly.pdbx_strand_id
1 'polypeptide(L)' 'MGTYGLDGVLLAWKSGAITTEQAVGQILQLLKGLEERLVELERLAKPTPQTTKKDAPKKN' A
#
# COMPACT_ATOMS: atom_id res chain seq x y z
N MET A 1 8.74 1.69 -17.86
CA MET A 1 10.10 1.98 -17.35
C MET A 1 10.18 1.35 -15.96
N GLY A 2 11.19 0.52 -15.70
CA GLY A 2 11.25 -0.31 -14.49
C GLY A 2 11.26 0.56 -13.24
N THR A 3 10.31 0.33 -12.34
CA THR A 3 10.29 0.96 -11.01
C THR A 3 11.42 0.34 -10.19
N TYR A 4 12.50 1.10 -10.00
CA TYR A 4 13.51 0.75 -9.02
C TYR A 4 12.85 0.76 -7.62
N GLY A 5 13.19 -0.21 -6.78
CA GLY A 5 12.95 -0.08 -5.34
C GLY A 5 13.71 1.13 -4.78
N LEU A 6 13.41 1.53 -3.54
CA LEU A 6 14.00 2.74 -2.93
C LEU A 6 15.53 2.80 -3.07
N ASP A 7 16.23 1.69 -2.82
CA ASP A 7 17.69 1.61 -2.97
C ASP A 7 18.17 1.89 -4.39
N GLY A 8 17.43 1.43 -5.39
CA GLY A 8 17.76 1.70 -6.79
C GLY A 8 17.51 3.15 -7.18
N VAL A 9 16.48 3.79 -6.63
CA VAL A 9 16.24 5.23 -6.80
C VAL A 9 17.38 6.04 -6.19
N LEU A 10 17.80 5.70 -4.97
CA LEU A 10 18.90 6.37 -4.27
C LEU A 10 20.23 6.18 -4.98
N LEU A 11 20.51 4.97 -5.48
CA LEU A 11 21.72 4.70 -6.25
C LEU A 11 21.76 5.49 -7.56
N ALA A 12 20.66 5.49 -8.32
CA ALA A 12 20.56 6.22 -9.57
C ALA A 12 20.64 7.75 -9.37
N TRP A 13 20.08 8.26 -8.28
CA TRP A 13 20.20 9.68 -7.95
C TRP A 13 21.63 10.05 -7.55
N LYS A 14 22.27 9.24 -6.71
CA LYS A 14 23.67 9.45 -6.29
C LYS A 14 24.65 9.37 -7.47
N SER A 15 24.38 8.53 -8.47
CA SER A 15 25.19 8.43 -9.68
C SER A 15 24.88 9.53 -10.71
N GLY A 16 23.92 10.42 -10.44
CA GLY A 16 23.48 11.45 -11.39
C GLY A 16 22.71 10.92 -12.60
N ALA A 17 22.25 9.66 -12.56
CA ALA A 17 21.52 9.03 -13.66
C ALA A 17 20.06 9.51 -13.74
N ILE A 18 19.52 10.07 -12.66
CA ILE A 18 18.21 10.72 -12.61
C ILE A 18 18.30 12.08 -11.91
N THR A 19 17.43 13.00 -12.27
CA THR A 19 17.35 14.31 -11.60
C THR A 19 16.71 14.18 -10.23
N THR A 20 16.88 15.20 -9.40
CA THR A 20 16.22 15.28 -8.09
C THR A 20 14.70 15.20 -8.21
N GLU A 21 14.11 15.85 -9.21
CA GLU A 21 12.66 15.80 -9.48
C GLU A 21 12.21 14.38 -9.83
N GLN A 22 13.00 13.67 -10.63
CA GLN A 22 12.71 12.27 -10.98
C GLN A 22 12.84 11.35 -9.76
N ALA A 23 13.86 11.55 -8.92
CA ALA A 23 14.03 10.80 -7.68
C ALA A 23 12.86 11.02 -6.71
N VAL A 24 12.47 12.28 -6.50
CA VAL A 24 11.31 12.64 -5.67
C VAL A 24 10.02 12.03 -6.23
N GLY A 25 9.79 12.12 -7.55
CA GLY A 25 8.63 11.50 -8.19
C GLY A 25 8.56 9.99 -7.96
N GLN A 26 9.68 9.28 -8.08
CA GLN A 26 9.74 7.83 -7.84
C GLN A 26 9.52 7.49 -6.34
N ILE A 27 10.08 8.27 -5.42
CA ILE A 27 9.83 8.08 -3.97
C ILE A 27 8.35 8.26 -3.63
N LEU A 28 7.70 9.30 -4.18
CA LEU A 28 6.27 9.53 -3.96
C LEU A 28 5.41 8.37 -4.48
N GLN A 29 5.77 7.79 -5.63
CA GLN A 29 5.09 6.61 -6.15
C GLN A 29 5.27 5.37 -5.25
N LEU A 30 6.49 5.16 -4.73
CA LEU A 30 6.77 4.07 -3.80
C LEU A 30 5.96 4.21 -2.50
N LEU A 31 5.87 5.43 -1.95
CA LEU A 31 5.08 5.72 -0.77
C LEU A 31 3.58 5.48 -0.99
N LYS A 32 3.05 5.88 -2.14
CA LYS A 32 1.66 5.61 -2.50
C LYS A 32 1.36 4.12 -2.58
N GLY A 33 2.23 3.34 -3.24
CA GLY A 33 2.06 1.89 -3.30
C GLY A 33 2.19 1.21 -1.93
N LEU A 34 2.99 1.77 -1.01
CA LEU A 34 3.06 1.29 0.37
C LEU A 34 1.77 1.58 1.14
N GLU A 35 1.23 2.80 1.01
CA GLU A 35 -0.05 3.19 1.61
C GLU A 35 -1.18 2.25 1.17
N GLU A 36 -1.30 1.99 -0.13
CA GLU A 36 -2.33 1.10 -0.69
C GLU A 36 -2.25 -0.31 -0.08
N ARG A 37 -1.03 -0.87 0.02
CA ARG A 37 -0.81 -2.19 0.63
C ARG A 37 -1.10 -2.20 2.13
N LEU A 38 -0.80 -1.12 2.84
CA LEU A 38 -1.13 -1.00 4.26
C LEU A 38 -2.65 -0.95 4.48
N VAL A 39 -3.38 -0.20 3.64
CA VAL A 39 -4.85 -0.14 3.69
C VAL A 39 -5.46 -1.52 3.43
N GLU A 40 -4.92 -2.28 2.47
CA GLU A 40 -5.37 -3.65 2.22
C GLU A 40 -5.13 -4.56 3.42
N LEU A 41 -3.93 -4.51 4.01
CA LEU A 41 -3.61 -5.28 5.21
C LEU A 41 -4.49 -4.91 6.40
N GLU A 42 -4.78 -3.62 6.60
CA GLU A 42 -5.69 -3.16 7.65
C GLU A 42 -7.12 -3.68 7.43
N ARG A 43 -7.60 -3.69 6.17
CA ARG A 43 -8.91 -4.26 5.82
C ARG A 43 -8.97 -5.76 6.10
N LEU A 44 -7.91 -6.50 5.82
CA LEU A 44 -7.83 -7.94 6.10
C LEU A 44 -7.70 -8.22 7.61
N ALA A 45 -7.01 -7.36 8.35
CA ALA A 45 -6.83 -7.47 9.78
C ALA A 45 -8.08 -7.08 10.59
N LYS A 46 -8.97 -6.23 10.03
CA LYS A 46 -10.27 -5.94 10.64
C LYS A 46 -11.14 -7.20 10.56
N PRO A 47 -11.49 -7.84 11.70
CA PRO A 47 -12.48 -8.89 11.68
C PRO A 47 -13.77 -8.28 11.14
N THR A 48 -14.24 -8.79 10.00
CA THR A 48 -15.60 -8.53 9.57
C THR A 48 -16.50 -8.86 10.76
N PRO A 49 -17.44 -7.98 11.17
CA PRO A 49 -18.48 -8.41 12.08
C PRO A 49 -19.23 -9.51 11.33
N GLN A 50 -18.87 -10.76 11.61
CA GLN A 50 -19.66 -11.91 11.19
C GLN A 50 -21.01 -11.65 11.81
N THR A 51 -21.96 -11.29 10.97
CA THR A 51 -23.37 -11.31 11.33
C THR A 51 -23.59 -12.68 11.93
N THR A 52 -23.79 -12.71 13.24
CA THR A 52 -24.40 -13.82 13.94
C THR A 52 -25.79 -13.98 13.34
N LYS A 53 -25.86 -14.67 12.20
CA LYS A 53 -27.02 -15.48 11.84
C LYS A 53 -27.09 -16.59 12.89
N LYS A 54 -27.50 -16.21 14.10
CA LYS A 54 -27.95 -17.13 15.13
C LYS A 54 -29.43 -16.84 15.33
N ASP A 55 -30.20 -17.55 14.51
CA ASP A 55 -31.53 -18.05 14.79
C ASP A 55 -32.68 -17.04 14.93
N ALA A 56 -33.40 -16.91 13.81
CA ALA A 56 -34.86 -17.00 13.64
C ALA A 56 -35.83 -16.37 14.69
N PRO A 57 -36.95 -15.77 14.21
CA PRO A 57 -37.98 -15.23 15.08
C PRO A 57 -38.74 -16.37 15.76
N LYS A 58 -38.73 -16.45 17.09
CA LYS A 58 -39.68 -17.28 17.82
C LYS A 58 -41.02 -16.55 17.88
N LYS A 59 -41.89 -16.94 16.95
CA LYS A 59 -43.33 -16.69 17.00
C LYS A 59 -43.92 -17.58 18.11
N ASN A 60 -44.51 -16.95 19.12
CA ASN A 60 -45.68 -17.36 19.94
C ASN A 60 -45.59 -16.78 21.35
#